data_AF-A0A2I8AG46-F1
#
_entry.id   AF-A0A2I8AG46-F1
#
_cell.length_a   1.000
_cell.length_b   1.000
_cell.length_c   1.000
_cell.angle_alpha   90.00
_cell.angle_beta   90.00
_cell.angle_gamma   90.00
#
_symmetry.space_group_name_H-M   'P 1'
#
loop_
_entity.id
_entity.type
_entity.pdbx_description
1 polymer ?
#
loop_
_entity_poly.entity_id
_entity_poly.type
_entity_poly.pdbx_seq_one_letter_code
_entity_poly.pdbx_strand_id
1 'polypeptide(L)' 'MSGRNRVKLCNRCRNTQPAPILYRVKFELGGDWVFVCPQCWTDVSENNPFYVYGGTWKAKKQK' A
#
# COMPACT_ATOMS: atom_id res chain seq x y z
N MET A 1 11.75 -24.50 -4.99
CA MET A 1 11.74 -23.03 -5.18
C MET A 1 10.61 -22.42 -4.35
N SER A 2 10.85 -22.18 -3.05
CA SER A 2 9.82 -21.60 -2.18
C SER A 2 9.85 -20.08 -2.35
N GLY A 3 9.14 -19.59 -3.38
CA GLY A 3 8.85 -18.17 -3.52
C GLY A 3 8.00 -17.77 -2.31
N ARG A 4 8.63 -17.18 -1.29
CA ARG A 4 7.94 -16.65 -0.12
C ARG A 4 6.96 -15.61 -0.64
N ASN A 5 5.69 -15.98 -0.80
CA ASN A 5 4.61 -15.03 -1.07
C ASN A 5 4.64 -14.05 0.10
N ARG A 6 5.31 -12.91 -0.11
CA ARG A 6 5.35 -11.85 0.88
C ARG A 6 3.94 -11.30 0.86
N VAL A 7 3.10 -11.77 1.75
CA VAL A 7 1.74 -11.25 1.90
C VAL A 7 1.86 -10.00 2.74
N LYS A 8 1.38 -8.88 2.21
CA LYS A 8 1.18 -7.64 2.97
C LYS A 8 -0.29 -7.27 2.89
N LEU A 9 -0.81 -6.75 3.99
CA LEU A 9 -2.18 -6.28 4.08
C LEU A 9 -2.22 -4.76 3.97
N CYS A 10 -3.36 -4.25 3.52
CA CYS A 10 -3.63 -2.83 3.54
C CYS A 10 -3.81 -2.35 4.99
N ASN A 11 -3.15 -1.25 5.36
CA ASN A 11 -3.24 -0.69 6.70
C ASN A 11 -4.63 -0.09 7.01
N ARG A 12 -5.33 0.39 5.97
CA ARG A 12 -6.64 1.07 6.08
C ARG A 12 -7.78 0.08 6.21
N CYS A 13 -8.03 -0.71 5.17
CA CYS A 13 -9.15 -1.65 5.16
C CYS A 13 -8.84 -2.97 5.89
N ARG A 14 -7.58 -3.21 6.28
CA ARG A 14 -7.12 -4.48 6.88
C ARG A 14 -7.71 -5.71 6.18
N ASN A 15 -7.88 -5.62 4.85
CA ASN A 15 -8.54 -6.66 4.07
C ASN A 15 -7.91 -8.01 4.44
N THR A 16 -8.74 -8.99 4.80
CA THR A 16 -8.31 -10.37 5.06
C THR A 16 -7.64 -11.01 3.84
N GLN A 17 -7.81 -10.39 2.66
CA GLN A 17 -7.22 -10.83 1.40
C GLN A 17 -5.91 -10.09 1.08
N PRO A 18 -4.82 -10.83 0.76
CA PRO A 18 -3.57 -10.26 0.25
C PRO A 18 -3.79 -9.46 -1.04
N ALA A 19 -3.28 -8.23 -1.10
CA ALA A 19 -3.26 -7.49 -2.38
C ALA A 19 -1.98 -7.82 -3.17
N PRO A 20 -2.07 -8.06 -4.48
CA PRO A 20 -0.88 -8.29 -5.32
C PRO A 20 -0.02 -7.03 -5.47
N ILE A 21 -0.62 -5.85 -5.28
CA ILE A 21 -0.01 -4.53 -5.39
C ILE A 21 -0.46 -3.70 -4.20
N LEU A 22 0.49 -3.01 -3.55
CA LEU A 22 0.24 -2.02 -2.50
C LEU A 22 1.05 -0.77 -2.77
N TYR A 23 0.47 0.39 -2.45
CA TYR A 23 1.14 1.67 -2.53
C TYR A 23 1.65 2.05 -1.15
N ARG A 24 2.94 2.38 -1.06
CA ARG A 24 3.53 2.96 0.14
C ARG A 24 3.26 4.47 0.08
N VAL A 25 2.50 4.97 1.03
CA VAL A 25 2.07 6.37 1.05
C VAL A 25 2.17 6.90 2.48
N LYS A 26 2.28 8.22 2.60
CA LYS A 26 2.09 8.96 3.84
C LYS A 26 1.03 10.01 3.53
N PHE A 27 -0.05 10.05 4.29
CA PHE A 27 -1.19 10.95 4.01
C PHE A 27 -1.63 11.74 5.24
N GLU A 28 -0.93 11.56 6.36
CA GLU A 28 -1.15 12.29 7.60
C GLU A 28 0.05 13.22 7.84
N LEU A 29 -0.22 14.43 8.35
CA LEU A 29 0.82 15.39 8.71
C LEU A 29 1.66 14.81 9.86
N GLY A 30 2.92 14.47 9.56
CA GLY A 30 3.81 13.83 10.53
C GLY A 30 3.64 12.31 10.69
N GLY A 31 2.64 11.69 10.04
CA GLY A 31 2.36 10.26 10.19
C GLY A 31 3.40 9.31 9.61
N ASP A 32 3.21 8.02 9.86
CA ASP A 32 4.11 6.98 9.36
C ASP A 32 3.84 6.60 7.91
N TRP A 33 4.82 5.92 7.31
CA TRP A 33 4.65 5.31 6.00
C TRP A 33 3.79 4.06 6.10
N VAL A 34 2.66 4.06 5.40
CA VAL A 34 1.70 2.96 5.41
C VAL A 34 1.53 2.35 4.03
N PHE A 35 1.17 1.07 4.00
CA PHE A 35 0.83 0.40 2.74
C PHE A 35 -0.69 0.40 2.57
N VAL A 36 -1.16 0.86 1.41
CA VAL A 36 -2.58 0.88 1.05
C VAL A 36 -2.84 0.12 -0.24
N CYS A 37 -4.00 -0.53 -0.34
CA CYS A 37 -4.44 -1.14 -1.60
C CYS A 37 -4.86 -0.05 -2.61
N PRO A 38 -5.00 -0.39 -3.90
CA PRO A 38 -5.42 0.58 -4.91
C PRO A 38 -6.74 1.28 -4.61
N GLN A 39 -7.68 0.60 -3.96
CA GLN A 39 -8.97 1.20 -3.56
C GLN A 39 -8.76 2.29 -2.49
N CYS A 40 -8.09 1.95 -1.38
CA CYS A 40 -7.78 2.92 -0.33
C CYS A 40 -6.79 3.99 -0.76
N TRP A 41 -5.99 3.73 -1.80
CA TRP A 41 -5.07 4.69 -2.37
C TRP A 41 -5.82 5.88 -2.99
N THR A 42 -6.86 5.61 -3.77
CA THR A 42 -7.73 6.66 -4.34
C THR A 42 -8.24 7.56 -3.23
N ASP A 43 -8.82 6.98 -2.17
CA ASP A 43 -9.39 7.73 -1.04
C ASP A 43 -8.38 8.65 -0.31
N VAL A 44 -7.11 8.25 -0.22
CA VAL A 44 -6.07 9.03 0.49
C VAL A 44 -5.27 9.95 -0.42
N SER A 45 -5.27 9.68 -1.72
CA SER A 45 -4.60 10.49 -2.74
C SER A 45 -5.48 11.65 -3.22
N GLU A 46 -6.79 11.45 -3.22
CA GLU A 46 -7.75 12.44 -3.67
C GLU A 46 -7.93 13.51 -2.59
N ASN A 47 -7.73 14.78 -2.97
CA ASN A 47 -7.92 15.96 -2.12
C ASN A 47 -7.09 16.01 -0.82
N ASN A 48 -5.94 15.36 -0.75
CA ASN A 48 -5.09 15.39 0.45
C ASN A 48 -3.76 16.16 0.23
N PRO A 49 -3.58 17.34 0.86
CA PRO A 49 -2.34 18.13 0.71
C PRO A 49 -1.14 17.51 1.44
N PHE A 50 -1.37 16.57 2.36
CA PHE A 50 -0.33 15.85 3.09
C PHE A 50 0.04 14.51 2.43
N TYR A 51 -0.55 14.22 1.26
CA TYR A 51 -0.28 13.00 0.53
C TYR A 51 1.14 13.02 -0.07
N VAL A 52 1.91 11.99 0.27
CA VAL A 52 3.25 11.74 -0.24
C VAL A 52 3.33 10.29 -0.70
N TYR A 53 3.76 10.12 -1.95
CA TYR A 53 3.99 8.81 -2.54
C TYR A 53 5.41 8.30 -2.25
N GLY A 54 5.51 7.05 -1.79
CA GLY A 54 6.77 6.41 -1.37
C GLY A 54 7.11 5.12 -2.12
N GLY A 55 6.37 4.81 -3.19
CA GLY A 55 6.65 3.68 -4.07
C GLY A 55 5.57 2.60 -4.09
N THR A 56 5.68 1.69 -5.06
CA THR A 56 4.77 0.56 -5.22
C THR A 56 5.46 -0.73 -4.78
N TRP A 57 4.82 -1.46 -3.88
CA TRP A 57 5.20 -2.81 -3.53
C TRP A 57 4.37 -3.81 -4.34
N LYS A 58 5.03 -4.81 -4.94
CA LYS A 58 4.41 -5.89 -5.72
C LYS A 58 4.73 -7.23 -5.06
N ALA A 59 3.70 -8.07 -4.89
CA ALA A 59 3.83 -9.37 -4.23
C ALA A 59 4.67 -10.37 -5.04
N LYS A 60 4.63 -10.25 -6.37
CA LYS A 60 5.45 -11.03 -7.29
C LYS A 60 6.60 -10.17 -7.81
N LYS A 61 7.85 -10.63 -7.63
CA LYS A 61 8.96 -10.16 -8.48
C LYS A 61 8.72 -10.74 -9.87
N GLN A 62 8.66 -9.89 -10.90
CA GLN A 62 8.77 -10.35 -12.28
C GLN A 62 10.11 -11.09 -12.39
N LYS A 63 10.06 -12.30 -12.94
CA LYS A 63 11.21 -13.20 -13.08
C LYS A 63 11.93 -12.93 -14.39
#